data_AF-G7KYF3-F1
#
_entry.id   AF-G7KYF3-F1
#
_cell.length_a   1.000
_cell.length_b   1.000
_cell.length_c   1.000
_cell.angle_alpha   90.00
_cell.angle_beta   90.00
_cell.angle_gamma   90.00
#
_symmetry.space_group_name_H-M   'P 1'
#
loop_
_entity.id
_entity.type
_entity.pdbx_description
1 polymer ?
#
loop_
_entity_poly.entity_id
_entity_poly.type
_entity_poly.pdbx_seq_one_letter_code
_entity_poly.pdbx_strand_id
1 'polypeptide(L)'
;MGALTSSETVFAKQQKVENMAASTGALPLLQKAFSKFADSETHAIPIENLQKYFSFAREGRNYHTYNATYSFPVLLDHLGSSLVDQFFISDANGINWVEFVKGYNKCCSRVSASIFLNKFIRVFVDVR
;
A
#
# COMPACT_ATOMS: atom_id res chain seq x y z
N MET A 1 4.27 -38.96 4.28
CA MET A 1 3.75 -37.58 4.34
C MET A 1 4.65 -36.80 5.28
N GLY A 2 5.53 -35.94 4.74
CA GLY A 2 6.49 -35.17 5.54
C GLY A 2 5.85 -33.89 6.05
N ALA A 3 5.90 -33.67 7.37
CA ALA A 3 5.54 -32.38 7.96
C ALA A 3 6.65 -31.38 7.62
N LEU A 4 6.34 -30.38 6.81
CA LEU A 4 7.25 -29.27 6.53
C LEU A 4 7.56 -28.54 7.83
N THR A 5 8.84 -28.27 8.05
CA THR A 5 9.29 -27.52 9.21
C THR A 5 8.75 -26.08 9.13
N SER A 6 8.48 -25.45 10.27
CA SER A 6 7.88 -24.11 10.34
C SER A 6 8.63 -23.08 9.46
N SER A 7 9.96 -23.17 9.37
CA SER A 7 10.79 -22.30 8.52
C SER A 7 10.58 -22.51 7.01
N GLU A 8 10.38 -23.74 6.55
CA GLU A 8 10.10 -24.02 5.12
C GLU A 8 8.76 -23.43 4.68
N THR A 9 7.76 -23.45 5.57
CA THR A 9 6.45 -22.87 5.27
C THR A 9 6.49 -21.34 5.16
N VAL A 10 7.33 -20.67 5.94
CA VAL A 10 7.54 -19.22 5.86
C VAL A 10 8.23 -18.83 4.56
N PHE A 11 9.29 -19.55 4.19
CA PHE A 11 10.01 -19.32 2.93
C PHE A 11 9.12 -19.52 1.70
N ALA A 12 8.34 -20.61 1.67
CA ALA A 12 7.41 -20.88 0.58
C ALA A 12 6.33 -19.79 0.46
N LYS A 13 5.85 -19.24 1.59
CA LYS A 13 4.86 -18.17 1.62
C LYS A 13 5.44 -16.84 1.09
N GLN A 14 6.68 -16.51 1.47
CA GLN A 14 7.40 -15.34 0.97
C GLN A 14 7.63 -15.43 -0.54
N GLN A 15 8.17 -16.56 -1.01
CA GLN A 15 8.43 -16.76 -2.44
C GLN A 15 7.15 -16.63 -3.28
N LYS A 16 6.01 -17.12 -2.80
CA LYS A 16 4.73 -17.01 -3.51
C LYS A 16 4.26 -15.56 -3.66
N VAL A 17 4.41 -14.73 -2.63
CA VAL A 17 4.00 -13.31 -2.73
C VAL A 17 4.96 -12.50 -3.59
N GLU A 18 6.25 -12.80 -3.53
CA GLU A 18 7.26 -12.16 -4.38
C GLU A 18 7.07 -12.51 -5.85
N ASN A 19 6.82 -13.79 -6.18
CA ASN A 19 6.56 -14.22 -7.56
C ASN A 19 5.36 -13.50 -8.17
N MET A 20 4.31 -13.26 -7.39
CA MET A 20 3.15 -12.49 -7.85
C MET A 20 3.50 -11.03 -8.16
N ALA A 21 4.29 -10.37 -7.30
CA ALA A 21 4.75 -9.01 -7.56
C ALA A 21 5.80 -8.94 -8.68
N ALA A 22 6.59 -10.00 -8.88
CA ALA A 22 7.52 -10.12 -9.99
C ALA A 22 6.78 -10.22 -11.33
N SER A 23 5.65 -10.92 -11.35
CA SER A 23 4.81 -11.08 -12.56
C SER A 23 4.22 -9.76 -13.07
N THR A 24 4.11 -8.74 -12.20
CA THR A 24 3.69 -7.38 -12.58
C THR A 24 4.86 -6.44 -12.87
N GLY A 25 6.10 -6.92 -12.77
CA GLY A 25 7.32 -6.10 -12.89
C GLY A 25 7.56 -5.15 -11.70
N ALA A 26 6.76 -5.24 -10.63
CA ALA A 26 6.82 -4.31 -9.52
C ALA A 26 7.86 -4.69 -8.44
N LEU A 27 8.36 -5.93 -8.44
CA LEU A 27 9.25 -6.43 -7.38
C LEU A 27 10.49 -5.53 -7.11
N PRO A 28 11.24 -5.05 -8.13
CA PRO A 28 12.40 -4.18 -7.87
C PRO A 28 12.00 -2.82 -7.28
N LEU A 29 10.85 -2.28 -7.69
CA LEU A 29 10.29 -1.04 -7.15
C LEU A 29 9.89 -1.22 -5.69
N LEU A 30 9.25 -2.35 -5.36
CA LEU A 30 8.83 -2.69 -4.00
C LEU A 30 10.04 -2.87 -3.07
N GLN A 31 11.10 -3.53 -3.53
CA GLN A 31 12.33 -3.69 -2.75
C GLN A 31 12.94 -2.32 -2.44
N LYS A 32 13.08 -1.46 -3.44
CA LYS A 32 13.61 -0.09 -3.25
C LYS A 32 12.73 0.74 -2.31
N ALA A 33 11.41 0.64 -2.44
CA ALA A 33 10.47 1.31 -1.55
C ALA A 33 10.62 0.79 -0.12
N PHE A 34 10.63 -0.52 0.08
CA PHE A 34 10.73 -1.13 1.39
C PHE A 34 12.05 -0.76 2.08
N SER A 35 13.19 -0.85 1.39
CA SER A 35 14.49 -0.43 1.94
C SER A 35 14.55 1.06 2.30
N LYS A 36 13.74 1.90 1.67
CA LYS A 36 13.67 3.33 1.97
C LYS A 36 12.79 3.63 3.19
N PHE A 37 11.75 2.84 3.41
CA PHE A 37 10.71 3.12 4.42
C PHE A 37 10.79 2.24 5.65
N ALA A 38 11.49 1.10 5.56
CA ALA A 38 11.72 0.23 6.68
C ALA A 38 12.67 0.90 7.67
N ASP A 39 12.34 0.77 8.95
CA ASP A 39 13.22 1.14 10.03
C ASP A 39 14.42 0.18 10.06
N SER A 40 15.62 0.73 10.28
CA SER A 40 16.87 -0.03 10.25
C SER A 40 17.03 -0.99 11.43
N GLU A 41 16.34 -0.73 12.55
CA GLU A 41 16.41 -1.57 13.76
C GLU A 41 15.36 -2.67 13.74
N THR A 42 14.14 -2.37 13.28
CA THR A 42 13.04 -3.34 13.29
C THR A 42 12.87 -4.10 11.98
N HIS A 43 13.55 -3.68 10.90
CA HIS A 43 13.37 -4.21 9.54
C HIS A 43 11.91 -4.23 9.06
N ALA A 44 11.08 -3.32 9.61
CA ALA A 44 9.67 -3.21 9.32
C ALA A 44 9.31 -1.75 9.02
N ILE A 45 8.26 -1.54 8.23
CA ILE A 45 7.74 -0.20 7.96
C ILE A 45 6.76 0.17 9.07
N PRO A 46 6.98 1.26 9.83
CA PRO A 46 5.98 1.77 10.75
C PRO A 46 4.71 2.17 9.99
N ILE A 47 3.54 1.76 10.47
CA ILE A 47 2.27 2.03 9.78
C ILE A 47 2.03 3.54 9.58
N GLU A 48 2.46 4.35 10.54
CA GLU A 48 2.39 5.81 10.48
C GLU A 48 3.19 6.38 9.30
N ASN A 49 4.36 5.80 9.01
CA ASN A 49 5.17 6.21 7.86
C ASN A 49 4.44 5.85 6.57
N LEU A 50 3.86 4.65 6.49
CA LEU A 50 3.11 4.23 5.31
C LEU A 50 1.89 5.15 5.08
N GLN A 51 1.12 5.46 6.12
CA GLN A 51 0.00 6.40 6.04
C GLN A 51 0.45 7.78 5.54
N LYS A 52 1.53 8.35 6.07
CA LYS A 52 2.08 9.64 5.58
C LYS A 52 2.47 9.62 4.12
N TYR A 53 2.98 8.50 3.58
CA TYR A 53 3.33 8.38 2.17
C TYR A 53 2.12 8.20 1.25
N PHE A 54 1.06 7.59 1.76
CA PHE A 54 -0.20 7.45 1.05
C PHE A 54 -1.09 8.70 1.21
N SER A 55 -0.86 9.56 2.20
CA SER A 55 -1.48 10.87 2.31
C SER A 55 -1.11 11.73 1.10
N PHE A 56 -2.12 12.26 0.44
CA PHE A 56 -1.94 13.07 -0.77
C PHE A 56 -1.83 14.57 -0.44
N ALA A 57 -2.28 15.01 0.73
CA ALA A 57 -1.97 16.32 1.28
C ALA A 57 -0.53 16.32 1.79
N ARG A 58 0.40 16.42 0.85
CA ARG A 58 1.78 16.76 1.19
C ARG A 58 1.80 18.24 1.55
N GLU A 59 2.25 18.53 2.76
CA GLU A 59 2.57 19.88 3.22
C GLU A 59 3.46 20.56 2.18
N GLY A 60 2.97 21.66 1.59
CA GLY A 60 3.63 22.38 0.50
C GLY A 60 3.05 22.21 -0.91
N ARG A 61 2.02 21.36 -1.13
CA ARG A 61 1.22 21.45 -2.35
C ARG A 61 0.20 22.58 -2.23
N ASN A 62 0.57 23.77 -2.71
CA ASN A 62 -0.40 24.80 -3.05
C ASN A 62 -1.25 24.27 -4.21
N TYR A 63 -2.40 23.66 -3.90
CA TYR A 63 -3.46 23.42 -4.88
C TYR A 63 -4.05 24.77 -5.27
N HIS A 64 -3.28 25.58 -6.01
CA HIS A 64 -3.73 26.81 -6.63
C HIS A 64 -4.54 26.47 -7.88
N THR A 65 -5.59 25.69 -7.67
CA THR A 65 -6.65 25.46 -8.64
C THR A 65 -7.84 26.24 -8.12
N TYR A 66 -8.04 27.40 -8.74
CA TYR A 66 -9.09 28.38 -8.47
C TYR A 66 -10.53 27.81 -8.43
N ASN A 67 -10.71 26.51 -8.72
CA ASN A 67 -11.99 25.81 -8.81
C ASN A 67 -12.01 24.41 -8.15
N ALA A 68 -10.94 23.95 -7.48
CA ALA A 68 -10.99 22.68 -6.76
C ALA A 68 -11.53 22.93 -5.35
N THR A 69 -12.77 22.50 -5.10
CA THR A 69 -13.35 22.47 -3.76
C THR A 69 -12.36 21.83 -2.78
N TYR A 70 -12.13 22.48 -1.64
CA TYR A 70 -11.27 22.02 -0.53
C TYR A 70 -11.49 20.56 -0.11
N SER A 71 -12.60 19.94 -0.53
CA SER A 71 -12.92 18.54 -0.31
C SER A 71 -12.00 17.54 -1.03
N PHE A 72 -11.43 17.88 -2.19
CA PHE A 72 -10.67 16.91 -2.99
C PHE A 72 -9.34 16.48 -2.34
N PRO A 73 -8.49 17.39 -1.81
CA PRO A 73 -7.30 17.00 -1.07
C PRO A 73 -7.60 16.17 0.19
N VAL A 74 -8.62 16.58 0.97
CA VAL A 74 -9.06 15.87 2.18
C VAL A 74 -9.54 14.45 1.85
N LEU A 75 -10.28 14.31 0.75
CA LEU A 75 -10.71 13.02 0.25
C LEU A 75 -9.56 12.13 -0.18
N LEU A 76 -8.54 12.68 -0.83
CA LEU A 76 -7.35 11.91 -1.17
C LEU A 76 -6.58 11.48 0.07
N ASP A 77 -6.52 12.28 1.14
CA ASP A 77 -5.94 11.84 2.42
C ASP A 77 -6.69 10.68 3.05
N HIS A 78 -8.02 10.76 3.09
CA HIS A 78 -8.85 9.66 3.57
C HIS A 78 -8.69 8.41 2.72
N LEU A 79 -8.54 8.57 1.40
CA LEU A 79 -8.25 7.48 0.48
C LEU A 79 -6.90 6.82 0.81
N GLY A 80 -5.85 7.63 1.02
CA GLY A 80 -4.53 7.16 1.42
C GLY A 80 -4.56 6.34 2.70
N SER A 81 -5.17 6.87 3.76
CA SER A 81 -5.33 6.16 5.03
C SER A 81 -6.13 4.87 4.85
N SER A 82 -7.25 4.92 4.13
CA SER A 82 -8.12 3.76 3.91
C SER A 82 -7.42 2.65 3.13
N LEU A 83 -6.57 2.99 2.16
CA LEU A 83 -5.76 2.01 1.43
C LEU A 83 -4.76 1.32 2.35
N VAL A 84 -4.11 2.07 3.24
CA VAL A 84 -3.18 1.49 4.22
C VAL A 84 -3.93 0.55 5.15
N ASP A 85 -5.02 1.00 5.75
CA ASP A 85 -5.79 0.21 6.73
C ASP A 85 -6.41 -1.05 6.12
N GLN A 86 -6.85 -0.99 4.86
CA GLN A 86 -7.53 -2.11 4.20
C GLN A 86 -6.55 -3.15 3.63
N PHE A 87 -5.40 -2.72 3.12
CA PHE A 87 -4.49 -3.60 2.38
C PHE A 87 -3.23 -3.99 3.16
N PHE A 88 -2.74 -3.12 4.05
CA PHE A 88 -1.48 -3.30 4.75
C PHE A 88 -1.72 -3.58 6.23
N ILE A 89 -1.92 -4.86 6.55
CA ILE A 89 -2.09 -5.33 7.92
C ILE A 89 -0.72 -5.38 8.58
N SER A 90 -0.56 -4.62 9.67
CA SER A 90 0.64 -4.56 10.50
C SER A 90 0.51 -5.50 11.70
N ASP A 91 1.60 -6.17 12.06
CA ASP A 91 1.74 -6.77 13.39
C ASP A 91 2.30 -5.72 14.39
N ALA A 92 2.51 -6.10 15.65
CA ALA A 92 2.98 -5.21 16.73
C ALA A 92 4.29 -4.46 16.42
N ASN A 93 5.10 -4.98 15.49
CA ASN A 93 6.40 -4.43 15.12
C ASN A 93 6.37 -3.62 13.80
N GLY A 94 5.18 -3.34 13.25
CA GLY A 94 5.07 -2.71 11.94
C GLY A 94 4.85 -3.73 10.82
N ILE A 95 4.99 -3.26 9.58
CA ILE A 95 4.72 -4.04 8.37
C ILE A 95 6.03 -4.65 7.89
N ASN A 96 6.16 -5.97 7.99
CA ASN A 96 7.32 -6.69 7.46
C ASN A 96 7.27 -6.81 5.91
N TRP A 97 8.36 -7.27 5.31
CA TRP A 97 8.46 -7.40 3.84
C TRP A 97 7.33 -8.23 3.23
N VAL A 98 7.01 -9.37 3.85
CA VAL A 98 5.98 -10.30 3.35
C VAL A 98 4.60 -9.64 3.39
N GLU A 99 4.26 -8.93 4.47
CA GLU A 99 3.03 -8.17 4.61
C GLU A 99 2.94 -7.01 3.63
N PHE A 100 4.04 -6.29 3.43
CA PHE A 100 4.12 -5.19 2.48
C PHE A 100 3.82 -5.65 1.04
N VAL A 101 4.51 -6.71 0.59
CA VAL A 101 4.28 -7.28 -0.75
C VAL A 101 2.88 -7.88 -0.87
N LYS A 102 2.38 -8.51 0.19
CA LYS A 102 1.01 -9.04 0.23
C LYS A 102 -0.03 -7.92 0.15
N GLY A 103 0.20 -6.78 0.81
CA GLY A 103 -0.66 -5.59 0.74
C GLY A 103 -0.67 -5.00 -0.66
N TYR A 104 0.50 -4.84 -1.27
CA TYR A 104 0.62 -4.44 -2.68
C TYR A 104 -0.15 -5.40 -3.60
N ASN A 105 0.09 -6.71 -3.47
CA ASN A 105 -0.62 -7.69 -4.29
C ASN A 105 -2.12 -7.60 -4.06
N LYS A 106 -2.64 -7.47 -2.84
CA LYS A 106 -4.09 -7.30 -2.62
C LYS A 106 -4.64 -6.03 -3.25
N CYS A 107 -3.90 -4.92 -3.14
CA CYS A 107 -4.29 -3.62 -3.69
C CYS A 107 -4.28 -3.61 -5.22
N CYS A 108 -3.32 -4.30 -5.85
CA CYS A 108 -3.06 -4.20 -7.30
C CYS A 108 -3.43 -5.44 -8.12
N SER A 109 -3.55 -6.64 -7.52
CA SER A 109 -3.80 -7.89 -8.26
C SER A 109 -5.28 -8.17 -8.53
N ARG A 110 -6.21 -7.64 -7.72
CA ARG A 110 -7.64 -8.00 -7.80
C ARG A 110 -8.51 -6.96 -8.49
N VAL A 111 -8.11 -5.70 -8.45
CA VAL A 111 -8.79 -4.59 -9.11
C VAL A 111 -7.69 -3.68 -9.58
N SER A 112 -7.65 -3.32 -10.87
CA SER A 112 -6.72 -2.29 -11.31
C SER A 112 -6.95 -1.06 -10.45
N ALA A 113 -5.90 -0.46 -9.90
CA ALA A 113 -6.01 0.77 -9.12
C ALA A 113 -6.81 1.84 -9.88
N SER A 114 -6.76 1.82 -11.22
CA SER A 114 -7.58 2.66 -12.09
C SER A 114 -9.09 2.39 -12.02
N ILE A 115 -9.53 1.15 -11.83
CA ILE A 115 -10.95 0.80 -11.66
C ILE A 115 -11.45 1.26 -10.29
N PHE A 116 -10.64 1.07 -9.24
CA PHE A 116 -10.96 1.56 -7.90
C PHE A 116 -11.05 3.09 -7.89
N LEU A 117 -10.06 3.77 -8.47
CA LEU A 117 -10.04 5.23 -8.59
C LEU A 117 -11.22 5.74 -9.42
N ASN A 118 -11.55 5.10 -10.55
CA ASN A 118 -12.71 5.47 -11.38
C ASN A 118 -14.04 5.31 -10.64
N LYS A 119 -14.23 4.20 -9.89
CA LYS A 119 -15.44 4.00 -9.08
C LYS A 119 -15.53 5.06 -7.99
N PHE A 120 -14.41 5.37 -7.33
CA PHE A 120 -14.36 6.39 -6.29
C PHE A 120 -14.71 7.77 -6.86
N ILE A 121 -14.06 8.19 -7.96
CA ILE A 121 -14.38 9.45 -8.64
C ILE A 121 -15.86 9.52 -9.03
N ARG A 122 -16.44 8.45 -9.58
CA ARG A 122 -17.87 8.43 -9.93
C ARG A 122 -18.78 8.67 -8.73
N VAL A 123 -18.53 8.02 -7.58
CA VAL A 123 -19.32 8.24 -6.36
C VAL A 123 -19.28 9.71 -5.93
N PHE A 124 -18.14 10.39 -6.05
CA PHE A 124 -18.03 11.78 -5.63
C PHE A 124 -18.47 12.81 -6.68
N VAL A 125 -18.52 12.43 -7.96
CA VAL A 125 -19.04 13.28 -9.04
C VAL A 125 -20.56 13.14 -9.19
N ASP A 126 -21.13 11.95 -8.94
CA ASP A 126 -22.58 11.70 -8.98
C ASP A 126 -23.31 12.17 -7.71
N VAL A 127 -22.61 12.42 -6.60
CA VAL A 127 -23.17 13.14 -5.44
C VAL A 127 -23.16 14.64 -5.78
N ARG A 128 -24.14 15.06 -6.56
CA ARG A 128 -24.46 16.46 -6.84
C ARG A 128 -25.96 16.68 -6.91
#